data_AF-A0A6V8L9K0-F1
#
_entry.id   AF-A0A6V8L9K0-F1
#
_cell.length_a   1.000
_cell.length_b   1.000
_cell.length_c   1.000
_cell.angle_alpha   90.00
_cell.angle_beta   90.00
_cell.angle_gamma   90.00
#
_symmetry.space_group_name_H-M   'P 1'
#
loop_
_entity.id
_entity.type
_entity.pdbx_description
1 polymer ?
#
loop_
_entity_poly.entity_id
_entity_poly.type
_entity_poly.pdbx_seq_one_letter_code
_entity_poly.pdbx_strand_id
1 'polypeptide(L)'
;MDRAAQADEIRRLLASPDVVIGSVAALTETGSLVLASASGSQLPANAGGAARAIWIVGAQKVVPDLGTALRRVEDHALPLESARAQVAYGQPSAVNRLLVLNAEPHPGRGTVLLLREAIGF
;
A
#
# COMPACT_ATOMS: atom_id res chain seq x y z
N MET A 1 -1.90 -23.88 -1.12
CA MET A 1 -2.78 -23.77 0.06
C MET A 1 -4.22 -23.69 -0.41
N ASP A 2 -5.11 -24.43 0.26
CA ASP A 2 -6.54 -24.30 0.07
C ASP A 2 -7.02 -23.00 0.73
N ARG A 3 -7.58 -22.07 -0.05
CA ARG A 3 -7.95 -20.74 0.46
C ARG A 3 -9.07 -20.76 1.50
N ALA A 4 -9.95 -21.76 1.47
CA ALA A 4 -11.06 -21.87 2.40
C ALA A 4 -10.63 -22.60 3.68
N ALA A 5 -9.99 -23.75 3.54
CA ALA A 5 -9.58 -24.58 4.67
C ALA A 5 -8.38 -24.00 5.44
N GLN A 6 -7.50 -23.24 4.77
CA GLN A 6 -6.27 -22.69 5.36
C GLN A 6 -6.29 -21.16 5.46
N ALA A 7 -7.48 -20.55 5.48
CA ALA A 7 -7.65 -19.09 5.50
C ALA A 7 -6.88 -18.41 6.65
N ASP A 8 -6.88 -19.01 7.85
CA ASP A 8 -6.18 -18.46 9.01
C ASP A 8 -4.65 -18.54 8.89
N GLU A 9 -4.13 -19.65 8.36
CA GLU A 9 -2.71 -19.83 8.11
C GLU A 9 -2.22 -18.83 7.05
N ILE A 10 -2.97 -18.68 5.96
CA ILE A 10 -2.71 -17.68 4.92
C ILE A 10 -2.70 -16.27 5.52
N ARG A 11 -3.70 -15.94 6.34
CA ARG A 11 -3.78 -14.63 7.01
C ARG A 11 -2.55 -14.36 7.88
N ARG A 12 -2.08 -15.35 8.65
CA ARG A 12 -0.88 -15.24 9.48
C ARG A 12 0.39 -15.06 8.63
N LEU A 13 0.55 -15.86 7.59
CA LEU A 13 1.71 -15.77 6.68
C LEU A 13 1.78 -14.40 5.96
N LEU A 14 0.63 -13.86 5.54
CA LEU A 14 0.57 -12.54 4.91
C LEU A 14 0.85 -11.38 5.88
N ALA A 15 0.56 -11.57 7.17
CA ALA A 15 0.65 -10.48 8.15
C ALA A 15 2.09 -10.15 8.55
N SER A 16 2.99 -11.14 8.57
CA SER A 16 4.36 -11.00 9.09
C SER A 16 5.40 -11.72 8.23
N PRO A 17 5.57 -11.35 6.95
CA PRO A 17 6.62 -11.92 6.11
C PRO A 17 8.01 -11.38 6.48
N ASP A 18 9.09 -12.05 6.05
CA ASP A 18 10.45 -11.51 6.23
C ASP A 18 10.65 -10.19 5.46
N VAL A 19 10.09 -10.12 4.25
CA VAL A 19 10.17 -8.94 3.39
C VAL A 19 8.81 -8.67 2.77
N VAL A 20 8.37 -7.41 2.84
CA VAL A 20 7.25 -6.89 2.05
C VAL A 20 7.77 -5.94 0.98
N ILE A 21 7.30 -6.15 -0.25
CA ILE A 21 7.58 -5.27 -1.39
C ILE A 21 6.23 -4.78 -1.92
N GLY A 22 6.11 -3.48 -2.15
CA GLY A 22 4.87 -2.91 -2.67
C GLY A 22 5.05 -1.47 -3.14
N SER A 23 3.92 -0.82 -3.39
CA SER A 23 3.83 0.61 -3.68
C SER A 23 2.89 1.27 -2.67
N VAL A 24 2.92 2.59 -2.63
CA VAL A 24 1.96 3.44 -1.91
C VAL A 24 1.05 4.15 -2.90
N ALA A 25 -0.09 4.63 -2.42
CA ALA A 25 -1.01 5.45 -3.20
C ALA A 25 -0.56 6.92 -3.24
N ALA A 26 0.17 7.39 -2.23
CA ALA A 26 0.78 8.71 -2.22
C ALA A 26 1.98 8.75 -1.27
N LEU A 27 2.91 9.67 -1.55
CA LEU A 27 4.05 10.03 -0.71
C LEU A 27 4.01 11.55 -0.53
N THR A 28 3.96 12.05 0.70
CA THR A 28 4.03 13.51 0.92
C THR A 28 5.46 14.01 0.77
N GLU A 29 5.64 15.30 0.45
CA GLU A 29 6.96 15.95 0.44
C GLU A 29 7.67 15.87 1.79
N THR A 30 6.91 15.77 2.88
CA THR A 30 7.42 15.55 4.24
C THR A 30 7.74 14.10 4.57
N GLY A 31 7.53 13.15 3.66
CA GLY A 31 7.92 11.75 3.82
C GLY A 31 6.81 10.80 4.30
N SER A 32 5.58 11.25 4.48
CA SER A 32 4.47 10.38 4.89
C SER A 32 4.01 9.50 3.73
N LEU A 33 3.95 8.19 3.95
CA LEU A 33 3.45 7.21 2.99
C LEU A 33 1.97 6.92 3.26
N VAL A 34 1.15 6.88 2.20
CA VAL A 34 -0.29 6.58 2.30
C VAL A 34 -0.63 5.32 1.52
N LEU A 35 -1.16 4.32 2.23
CA LEU A 35 -1.64 3.06 1.66
C LEU A 35 -3.16 2.96 1.85
N ALA A 36 -3.84 2.44 0.83
CA ALA A 36 -5.27 2.16 0.84
C ALA A 36 -5.52 0.67 0.62
N SER A 37 -6.58 0.12 1.21
CA SER A 37 -6.93 -1.29 1.05
C SER A 37 -8.43 -1.57 1.18
N ALA A 38 -8.94 -2.42 0.29
CA ALA A 38 -10.27 -3.00 0.40
C ALA A 38 -10.34 -4.10 1.47
N SER A 39 -9.39 -5.06 1.45
CA SER A 39 -9.38 -6.22 2.36
C SER A 39 -8.61 -5.98 3.65
N GLY A 40 -7.62 -5.08 3.63
CA GLY A 40 -6.66 -4.86 4.70
C GLY A 40 -5.53 -5.88 4.79
N SER A 41 -5.50 -6.92 3.95
CA SER A 41 -4.61 -8.08 4.13
C SER A 41 -3.12 -7.74 4.07
N GLN A 42 -2.75 -6.70 3.33
CA GLN A 42 -1.37 -6.22 3.18
C GLN A 42 -0.94 -5.22 4.26
N LEU A 43 -1.90 -4.62 4.99
CA LEU A 43 -1.58 -3.53 5.92
C LEU A 43 -0.73 -3.98 7.11
N PRO A 44 -0.93 -5.15 7.74
CA PRO A 44 -0.08 -5.58 8.85
C PRO A 44 1.40 -5.68 8.47
N ALA A 45 1.70 -6.27 7.30
CA ALA A 45 3.07 -6.40 6.81
C ALA A 45 3.74 -5.03 6.65
N ASN A 46 3.02 -4.05 6.09
CA ASN A 46 3.52 -2.69 5.89
C ASN A 46 3.61 -1.89 7.20
N ALA A 47 2.66 -2.07 8.12
CA ALA A 47 2.59 -1.31 9.36
C ALA A 47 3.70 -1.67 10.35
N GLY A 48 4.08 -2.95 10.41
CA GLY A 48 4.88 -3.45 11.53
C GLY A 48 5.35 -4.88 11.36
N GLY A 49 4.54 -5.70 10.67
CA GLY A 49 4.70 -7.15 10.67
C GLY A 49 5.89 -7.65 9.86
N ALA A 50 6.30 -6.93 8.82
CA ALA A 50 7.45 -7.34 8.02
C ALA A 50 8.78 -6.93 8.67
N ALA A 51 9.76 -7.82 8.64
CA ALA A 51 11.12 -7.52 9.11
C ALA A 51 11.85 -6.50 8.22
N ARG A 52 11.50 -6.45 6.92
CA ARG A 52 11.91 -5.39 5.97
C ARG A 52 10.75 -4.97 5.09
N ALA A 53 10.64 -3.67 4.82
CA ALA A 53 9.64 -3.10 3.93
C ALA A 53 10.32 -2.27 2.83
N ILE A 54 9.99 -2.56 1.58
CA ILE A 54 10.49 -1.85 0.41
C ILE A 54 9.30 -1.30 -0.36
N TRP A 55 9.22 0.02 -0.45
CA TRP A 55 8.18 0.73 -1.21
C TRP A 55 8.78 1.31 -2.48
N ILE A 56 8.34 0.81 -3.63
CA ILE A 56 8.73 1.33 -4.94
C ILE A 56 7.66 2.33 -5.36
N VAL A 57 8.05 3.60 -5.50
CA VAL A 57 7.13 4.72 -5.64
C VAL A 57 7.50 5.52 -6.88
N GLY A 58 6.56 5.75 -7.79
CA GLY A 58 6.78 6.66 -8.90
C GLY A 58 6.68 8.12 -8.46
N ALA A 59 7.48 9.00 -9.08
CA ALA A 59 7.55 10.42 -8.74
C ALA A 59 6.20 11.15 -8.89
N GLN A 60 5.30 10.67 -9.76
CA GLN A 60 3.94 11.20 -9.92
C GLN A 60 3.03 10.96 -8.70
N LYS A 61 3.49 10.19 -7.71
CA LYS A 61 2.77 9.96 -6.45
C LYS A 61 3.22 10.90 -5.32
N VAL A 62 4.23 11.75 -5.57
CA VAL A 62 4.67 12.77 -4.62
C VAL A 62 3.66 13.91 -4.59
N VAL A 63 3.20 14.28 -3.41
CA VAL A 63 2.19 15.34 -3.21
C VAL A 63 2.62 16.28 -2.07
N PRO A 64 2.13 17.53 -2.02
CA PRO A 64 2.61 18.49 -1.01
C PRO A 64 2.32 18.07 0.44
N ASP A 65 1.13 17.53 0.71
CA ASP A 65 0.66 17.29 2.08
C ASP A 65 -0.30 16.10 2.19
N LEU A 66 -0.61 15.72 3.43
CA LEU A 66 -1.50 14.59 3.74
C LEU A 66 -2.93 14.80 3.21
N GLY A 67 -3.46 16.02 3.23
CA GLY A 67 -4.79 16.29 2.70
C GLY A 67 -4.87 16.04 1.19
N THR A 68 -3.82 16.44 0.46
CA THR A 68 -3.66 16.17 -0.97
C THR A 68 -3.45 14.68 -1.23
N ALA A 69 -2.71 13.98 -0.36
CA ALA A 69 -2.53 12.53 -0.44
C ALA A 69 -3.87 11.78 -0.31
N LEU A 70 -4.70 12.15 0.67
CA LEU A 70 -6.01 11.53 0.90
C LEU A 70 -6.97 11.81 -0.27
N ARG A 71 -6.99 13.04 -0.80
CA ARG A 71 -7.74 13.34 -2.03
C ARG A 71 -7.25 12.51 -3.21
N ARG A 72 -5.94 12.38 -3.39
CA ARG A 72 -5.35 11.55 -4.46
C ARG A 72 -5.80 10.08 -4.36
N VAL A 73 -5.94 9.54 -3.15
CA VAL A 73 -6.46 8.17 -2.93
C VAL A 73 -7.87 8.04 -3.51
N GLU A 74 -8.78 8.96 -3.18
CA GLU A 74 -10.18 8.90 -3.60
C GLU A 74 -10.39 9.30 -5.06
N ASP A 75 -9.79 10.43 -5.48
CA ASP A 75 -10.10 11.07 -6.76
C ASP A 75 -9.29 10.50 -7.93
N HIS A 76 -8.17 9.82 -7.64
CA HIS A 76 -7.26 9.31 -8.67
C HIS A 76 -6.97 7.81 -8.54
N ALA A 77 -6.50 7.35 -7.38
CA ALA A 77 -6.08 5.95 -7.23
C ALA A 77 -7.27 4.97 -7.21
N LEU A 78 -8.34 5.28 -6.48
CA LEU A 78 -9.51 4.41 -6.34
C LEU A 78 -10.25 4.17 -7.68
N PRO A 79 -10.50 5.16 -8.55
CA PRO A 79 -11.12 4.91 -9.85
C PRO A 79 -10.29 3.97 -10.73
N LEU A 80 -8.96 4.17 -10.78
CA LEU A 80 -8.05 3.34 -11.55
C LEU A 80 -7.94 1.92 -10.98
N GLU A 81 -7.86 1.80 -9.65
CA GLU A 81 -7.87 0.52 -8.96
C GLU A 81 -9.20 -0.21 -9.15
N SER A 82 -10.33 0.50 -9.14
CA SER A 82 -11.65 -0.08 -9.36
C SER A 82 -11.80 -0.61 -10.77
N ALA A 83 -11.33 0.13 -11.79
CA ALA A 83 -11.30 -0.36 -13.16
C ALA A 83 -10.43 -1.62 -13.29
N ARG A 84 -9.24 -1.62 -12.67
CA ARG A 84 -8.33 -2.78 -12.65
C ARG A 84 -8.97 -3.99 -11.93
N ALA A 85 -9.56 -3.76 -10.76
CA ALA A 85 -10.21 -4.78 -9.94
C ALA A 85 -11.44 -5.37 -10.62
N GLN A 86 -12.22 -4.55 -11.33
CA GLN A 86 -13.35 -5.03 -12.11
C GLN A 86 -12.92 -6.04 -13.18
N VAL A 87 -11.81 -5.77 -13.88
CA VAL A 87 -11.25 -6.69 -14.87
C VAL A 87 -10.65 -7.94 -14.21
N ALA A 88 -9.91 -7.78 -13.12
CA ALA A 88 -9.18 -8.88 -12.49
C ALA A 88 -10.06 -9.80 -11.62
N TYR A 89 -11.09 -9.23 -10.98
CA TYR A 89 -11.87 -9.87 -9.91
C TYR A 89 -13.38 -9.78 -10.11
N GLY A 90 -13.87 -9.09 -11.14
CA GLY A 90 -15.30 -8.98 -11.44
C GLY A 90 -16.07 -8.01 -10.54
N GLN A 91 -15.39 -7.24 -9.70
CA GLN A 91 -16.00 -6.28 -8.77
C GLN A 91 -15.11 -5.04 -8.59
N PRO A 92 -15.69 -3.86 -8.30
CA PRO A 92 -14.93 -2.65 -8.05
C PRO A 92 -14.11 -2.75 -6.76
N SER A 93 -13.15 -1.84 -6.60
CA SER A 93 -12.36 -1.73 -5.37
C SER A 93 -13.04 -0.78 -4.39
N ALA A 94 -12.48 -0.67 -3.18
CA ALA A 94 -12.95 0.21 -2.13
C ALA A 94 -11.80 0.63 -1.19
N VAL A 95 -11.90 1.83 -0.64
CA VAL A 95 -10.99 2.34 0.41
C VAL A 95 -11.59 2.03 1.78
N ASN A 96 -11.64 0.75 2.16
CA ASN A 96 -12.22 0.35 3.46
C ASN A 96 -11.26 0.60 4.63
N ARG A 97 -9.96 0.65 4.35
CA ARG A 97 -8.89 0.82 5.34
C ARG A 97 -7.79 1.69 4.75
N LEU A 98 -7.22 2.54 5.58
CA LEU A 98 -6.15 3.46 5.21
C LEU A 98 -5.05 3.41 6.27
N LEU A 99 -3.80 3.40 5.82
CA LEU A 99 -2.62 3.40 6.67
C LEU A 99 -1.72 4.58 6.27
N VAL A 100 -1.39 5.41 7.24
CA VAL A 100 -0.42 6.50 7.09
C VAL A 100 0.83 6.14 7.88
N LEU A 101 1.97 6.05 7.20
CA LEU A 101 3.27 5.85 7.83
C LEU A 101 4.01 7.19 7.83
N ASN A 102 4.19 7.78 9.01
CA ASN A 102 4.86 9.08 9.16
C ASN A 102 6.38 8.96 9.36
N ALA A 103 6.82 7.88 10.01
CA ALA A 103 8.22 7.64 10.31
C ALA A 103 8.46 6.14 10.54
N GLU A 104 9.71 5.72 10.34
CA GLU A 104 10.17 4.38 10.70
C GLU A 104 11.00 4.46 11.99
N PRO A 105 10.53 3.89 13.12
CA PRO A 105 11.28 3.93 14.38
C PRO A 105 12.51 3.01 14.39
N HIS A 106 12.59 2.01 13.49
CA HIS A 106 13.72 1.09 13.38
C HIS A 106 14.53 1.36 12.10
N PRO A 107 15.65 2.10 12.19
CA PRO A 107 16.50 2.37 11.04
C PRO A 107 16.85 1.10 10.26
N GLY A 108 16.69 1.16 8.93
CA GLY A 108 16.96 0.03 8.03
C GLY A 108 15.80 -0.95 7.81
N ARG A 109 14.68 -0.85 8.54
CA ARG A 109 13.48 -1.65 8.25
C ARG A 109 12.82 -1.20 6.95
N GLY A 110 12.55 0.10 6.82
CA GLY A 110 11.85 0.70 5.69
C GLY A 110 12.80 1.30 4.67
N THR A 111 12.57 1.03 3.38
CA THR A 111 13.27 1.66 2.25
C THR A 111 12.25 2.17 1.24
N VAL A 112 12.33 3.44 0.87
CA VAL A 112 11.56 4.02 -0.23
C VAL A 112 12.47 4.16 -1.44
N LEU A 113 12.10 3.51 -2.54
CA LEU A 113 12.74 3.65 -3.85
C LEU A 113 11.88 4.56 -4.71
N LEU A 114 12.27 5.83 -4.79
CA LEU A 114 11.58 6.82 -5.63
C LEU A 114 12.11 6.76 -7.06
N LEU A 115 11.23 6.37 -7.99
CA LEU A 115 11.54 6.26 -9.42
C LEU A 115 11.08 7.52 -10.14
N ARG A 116 11.83 7.96 -11.14
CA ARG A 116 11.45 9.11 -11.98
C ARG A 116 10.23 8.77 -12.85
N GLU A 117 10.14 7.51 -13.25
CA GLU A 117 9.11 6.97 -14.12
C GLU A 117 7.74 6.96 -13.42
N ALA A 118 6.71 7.26 -14.20
CA ALA A 118 5.33 7.21 -13.74
C ALA A 118 4.84 5.76 -13.64
N ILE A 119 5.18 5.07 -12.54
CA ILE A 119 4.79 3.68 -12.29
C ILE A 119 3.55 3.56 -11.39
N GLY A 120 2.62 2.70 -11.81
CA GLY A 120 1.35 2.51 -11.11
C GLY A 120 0.53 3.80 -10.98
N PHE A 121 -0.45 3.76 -10.09
CA PHE A 121 -1.33 4.88 -9.80
C PHE A 121 -1.54 5.05 -8.30
#